data_AF-B7PNY1-F1
#
_entry.id   AF-B7PNY1-F1
#
_cell.length_a   1.000
_cell.length_b   1.000
_cell.length_c   1.000
_cell.angle_alpha   90.00
_cell.angle_beta   90.00
_cell.angle_gamma   90.00
#
_symmetry.space_group_name_H-M   'P 1'
#
loop_
_entity.id
_entity.type
_entity.pdbx_description
1 polymer ?
#
loop_
_entity_poly.entity_id
_entity_poly.type
_entity_poly.pdbx_seq_one_letter_code
_entity_poly.pdbx_strand_id
1 'polypeptide(L)'
;MRLEIRSAADFLMNILRLGRNLDTRLLDVFRGTLEDLLRHHYQHHWFPEKPTRGSGYRCIRINHKMDPILSKAGRACGLQEASLRELLPNELTLWVDPREVSYRIGENGSICVLYDGPGCKGSWDPFVADPRNINSFEPMATYVSS
;
A
#
# COMPACT_ATOMS: atom_id res chain seq x y z
N MET A 1 -7.21 -9.59 5.14
CA MET A 1 -7.86 -8.42 4.51
C MET A 1 -8.02 -7.23 5.44
N ARG A 2 -8.64 -7.38 6.63
CA ARG A 2 -8.96 -6.22 7.50
C ARG A 2 -7.72 -5.44 7.96
N LEU A 3 -6.65 -6.13 8.37
CA LEU A 3 -5.43 -5.49 8.88
C LEU A 3 -4.64 -4.81 7.76
N GLU A 4 -4.62 -5.43 6.59
CA GLU A 4 -3.96 -4.94 5.38
C GLU A 4 -4.65 -3.66 4.88
N ILE A 5 -5.98 -3.67 4.78
CA ILE A 5 -6.77 -2.47 4.43
C ILE A 5 -6.54 -1.35 5.45
N ARG A 6 -6.57 -1.66 6.75
CA ARG A 6 -6.34 -0.67 7.79
C ARG A 6 -4.95 -0.06 7.68
N SER A 7 -3.91 -0.88 7.49
CA SER A 7 -2.54 -0.42 7.30
C SER A 7 -2.44 0.55 6.11
N ALA A 8 -3.01 0.18 4.97
CA ALA A 8 -3.05 1.04 3.78
C ALA A 8 -3.78 2.38 4.04
N ALA A 9 -4.93 2.34 4.73
CA ALA A 9 -5.70 3.54 5.06
C ALA A 9 -4.98 4.45 6.06
N ASP A 10 -4.37 3.87 7.10
CA ASP A 10 -3.55 4.58 8.08
C ASP A 10 -2.35 5.27 7.40
N PHE A 11 -1.67 4.60 6.48
CA PHE A 11 -0.56 5.17 5.72
C PHE A 11 -0.99 6.39 4.88
N LEU A 12 -2.06 6.26 4.10
CA LEU A 12 -2.56 7.37 3.28
C LEU A 12 -3.07 8.54 4.13
N MET A 13 -3.77 8.26 5.23
CA MET A 13 -4.20 9.28 6.19
C MET A 13 -3.00 10.02 6.80
N ASN A 14 -1.94 9.28 7.17
CA ASN A 14 -0.73 9.88 7.71
C ASN A 14 -0.01 10.79 6.71
N ILE A 15 -0.01 10.45 5.42
CA ILE A 15 0.51 11.37 4.38
C ILE A 15 -0.29 12.67 4.37
N LEU A 16 -1.62 12.59 4.34
CA LEU A 16 -2.49 13.78 4.36
C LEU A 16 -2.24 14.66 5.60
N ARG A 17 -2.05 14.02 6.76
CA ARG A 17 -1.73 14.66 8.03
C ARG A 17 -0.39 15.40 8.01
N LEU A 18 0.62 14.84 7.33
CA LEU A 18 1.94 15.46 7.22
C LEU A 18 1.96 16.60 6.19
N GLY A 19 1.14 16.53 5.14
CA GLY A 19 1.11 17.53 4.08
C GLY A 19 0.49 18.87 4.48
N ARG A 20 -0.48 18.88 5.39
CA ARG A 20 -1.03 20.11 6.01
C ARG A 20 -1.68 19.79 7.35
N ASN A 21 -1.89 20.81 8.17
CA ASN A 21 -2.61 20.67 9.44
C ASN A 21 -4.13 20.52 9.20
N LEU A 22 -4.56 19.32 8.80
CA LEU A 22 -5.97 18.94 8.65
C LEU A 22 -6.60 18.64 10.02
N ASP A 23 -7.89 18.97 10.16
CA ASP A 23 -8.68 18.56 11.33
C ASP A 23 -8.70 17.03 11.44
N THR A 24 -8.37 16.51 12.64
CA THR A 24 -8.41 15.08 12.97
C THR A 24 -9.73 14.43 12.59
N ARG A 25 -10.87 15.13 12.74
CA ARG A 25 -12.18 14.59 12.35
C ARG A 25 -12.26 14.31 10.85
N LEU A 26 -11.68 15.18 10.02
CA LEU A 26 -11.65 14.98 8.57
C LEU A 26 -10.76 13.78 8.20
N LEU A 27 -9.62 13.63 8.89
CA LEU A 27 -8.72 12.49 8.71
C LEU A 27 -9.39 11.17 9.10
N ASP A 28 -10.16 11.15 10.20
CA ASP A 28 -10.92 9.98 10.63
C ASP A 28 -12.03 9.60 9.63
N VAL A 29 -12.75 10.58 9.11
CA VAL A 29 -13.77 10.36 8.06
C VAL A 29 -13.12 9.82 6.78
N PHE A 30 -11.99 10.40 6.36
CA PHE A 30 -11.23 9.91 5.20
C PHE A 30 -10.82 8.45 5.39
N ARG A 31 -10.19 8.13 6.53
CA ARG A 31 -9.69 6.79 6.84
C ARG A 31 -10.82 5.76 6.87
N GLY A 32 -11.88 6.04 7.64
CA GLY A 32 -13.03 5.13 7.74
C GLY A 32 -13.73 4.89 6.41
N THR A 33 -13.94 5.96 5.62
CA THR A 33 -14.53 5.84 4.28
C THR A 33 -13.64 5.01 3.35
N LEU A 34 -12.33 5.24 3.38
CA LEU A 34 -11.39 4.48 2.57
C LEU A 34 -11.38 2.99 2.95
N GLU A 35 -11.37 2.65 4.24
CA GLU A 35 -11.45 1.27 4.72
C GLU A 35 -12.70 0.55 4.17
N ASP A 36 -13.86 1.22 4.20
CA ASP A 36 -15.12 0.65 3.71
C ASP A 36 -15.15 0.48 2.18
N LEU A 37 -14.65 1.47 1.45
CA LEU A 37 -14.56 1.41 -0.01
C LEU A 37 -13.64 0.29 -0.48
N LEU A 38 -12.46 0.14 0.14
CA LEU A 38 -11.52 -0.93 -0.19
C LEU A 38 -12.09 -2.30 0.16
N ARG A 39 -12.74 -2.43 1.33
CA ARG A 39 -13.38 -3.69 1.74
C ARG A 39 -14.40 -4.15 0.71
N HIS A 40 -15.26 -3.24 0.25
CA HIS A 40 -16.25 -3.54 -0.78
C HIS A 40 -15.60 -3.84 -2.13
N HIS A 41 -14.61 -3.05 -2.54
CA HIS A 41 -13.93 -3.21 -3.83
C HIS A 41 -13.20 -4.56 -3.95
N TYR A 42 -12.60 -5.04 -2.85
CA TYR A 42 -11.78 -6.25 -2.83
C TYR A 42 -12.56 -7.53 -2.59
N GLN A 43 -13.86 -7.47 -2.25
CA GLN A 43 -14.63 -8.60 -1.70
C GLN A 43 -14.62 -9.89 -2.58
N HIS A 44 -14.47 -9.76 -3.89
CA HIS A 44 -14.40 -10.89 -4.85
C HIS A 44 -13.01 -11.07 -5.48
N HIS A 45 -12.04 -10.27 -5.05
CA HIS A 45 -10.69 -10.23 -5.58
C HIS A 45 -9.67 -10.40 -4.45
N TRP A 46 -9.97 -11.21 -3.43
CA TRP A 46 -9.08 -11.48 -2.31
C TRP A 46 -8.79 -12.98 -2.20
N PHE A 47 -7.55 -13.39 -2.47
CA PHE A 47 -7.16 -14.81 -2.55
C PHE A 47 -5.98 -15.11 -1.61
N PRO A 48 -6.20 -15.41 -0.32
CA PRO A 48 -5.14 -15.65 0.65
C PRO A 48 -4.12 -16.73 0.25
N GLU A 49 -4.57 -17.77 -0.46
CA GLU A 49 -3.76 -18.89 -0.92
C GLU A 49 -2.87 -18.51 -2.10
N LYS A 50 -3.22 -17.46 -2.85
CA LYS A 50 -2.47 -16.91 -3.97
C LYS A 50 -2.43 -15.38 -3.87
N PRO A 51 -1.63 -14.80 -2.95
CA PRO A 51 -1.69 -13.37 -2.62
C PRO A 51 -1.58 -12.43 -3.82
N THR A 52 -0.69 -12.76 -4.77
CA THR A 52 -0.46 -11.94 -5.97
C THR A 52 -1.61 -11.98 -6.98
N ARG A 53 -2.51 -12.98 -6.90
CA ARG A 53 -3.69 -13.05 -7.76
C ARG A 53 -4.59 -11.85 -7.47
N GLY A 54 -4.86 -11.04 -8.50
CA GLY A 54 -5.67 -9.83 -8.38
C GLY A 54 -4.95 -8.64 -7.74
N SER A 55 -3.64 -8.72 -7.48
CA SER A 55 -2.86 -7.60 -6.90
C SER A 55 -2.98 -6.32 -7.74
N GLY A 56 -2.86 -6.43 -9.07
CA GLY A 56 -3.05 -5.27 -9.97
C GLY A 56 -4.45 -4.66 -9.93
N TYR A 57 -5.51 -5.45 -9.65
CA TYR A 57 -6.87 -4.93 -9.46
C TYR A 57 -7.01 -4.20 -8.14
N ARG A 58 -6.36 -4.70 -7.08
CA ARG A 58 -6.38 -4.08 -5.75
C ARG A 58 -5.41 -2.91 -5.61
N CYS A 59 -4.48 -2.75 -6.54
CA CYS A 59 -3.47 -1.71 -6.48
C CYS A 59 -4.11 -0.32 -6.47
N ILE A 60 -3.73 0.50 -5.50
CA ILE A 60 -4.08 1.93 -5.45
C ILE A 60 -2.95 2.68 -6.14
N ARG A 61 -3.27 3.46 -7.18
CA ARG A 61 -2.24 4.14 -7.99
C ARG A 61 -2.54 5.61 -8.22
N ILE A 62 -1.53 6.44 -7.96
CA ILE A 62 -1.48 7.86 -8.31
C ILE A 62 -0.37 8.03 -9.35
N ASN A 63 -0.71 8.60 -10.49
CA ASN A 63 0.23 9.02 -11.55
C ASN A 63 -0.34 10.26 -12.25
N HIS A 64 -0.43 10.35 -13.58
CA HIS A 64 -1.23 11.37 -14.26
C HIS A 64 -2.71 11.39 -13.89
N LYS A 65 -3.24 10.33 -13.24
CA LYS A 65 -4.62 10.28 -12.71
C LYS A 65 -4.64 9.93 -11.22
N MET A 66 -5.64 10.45 -10.51
CA MET A 66 -5.92 10.07 -9.12
C MET A 66 -6.70 8.75 -9.12
N ASP A 67 -6.40 7.89 -8.14
CA ASP A 67 -7.16 6.67 -7.94
C ASP A 67 -8.64 7.01 -7.61
N PRO A 68 -9.63 6.41 -8.29
CA PRO A 68 -11.04 6.73 -8.07
C PRO A 68 -11.54 6.49 -6.64
N ILE A 69 -10.97 5.50 -5.94
CA ILE A 69 -11.32 5.20 -4.55
C ILE A 69 -10.78 6.31 -3.64
N LEU A 70 -9.56 6.79 -3.88
CA LEU A 70 -9.01 7.95 -3.15
C LEU A 70 -9.82 9.22 -3.41
N SER A 71 -10.17 9.51 -4.67
CA SER A 71 -11.04 10.65 -4.99
C SER A 71 -12.40 10.55 -4.28
N LYS A 72 -12.97 9.34 -4.16
CA LYS A 72 -14.24 9.14 -3.45
C LYS A 72 -14.10 9.31 -1.93
N ALA A 73 -13.03 8.78 -1.33
CA ALA A 73 -12.74 8.97 0.09
C ALA A 73 -12.47 10.44 0.44
N GLY A 74 -11.71 11.15 -0.39
CA GLY A 74 -11.47 12.59 -0.21
C GLY A 74 -12.76 13.41 -0.29
N ARG A 75 -13.62 13.16 -1.28
CA ARG A 75 -14.91 13.85 -1.38
C ARG A 75 -15.79 13.65 -0.14
N ALA A 76 -15.74 12.47 0.49
CA ALA A 76 -16.53 12.18 1.68
C ALA A 76 -16.12 13.03 2.91
N CYS A 77 -14.87 13.49 2.97
CA CYS A 77 -14.39 14.45 3.98
C CYS A 77 -14.20 15.87 3.43
N GLY A 78 -14.78 16.20 2.27
CA GLY A 78 -14.72 17.55 1.70
C GLY A 78 -13.40 17.92 1.01
N LEU A 79 -12.47 16.98 0.82
CA LEU A 79 -11.26 17.19 0.02
C LEU A 79 -11.55 16.97 -1.47
N GLN A 80 -11.30 18.01 -2.28
CA GLN A 80 -11.35 17.89 -3.73
C GLN A 80 -10.11 17.17 -4.26
N GLU A 81 -10.21 16.61 -5.47
CA GLU A 81 -9.08 15.91 -6.11
C GLU A 81 -7.83 16.79 -6.23
N ALA A 82 -7.99 18.09 -6.53
CA ALA A 82 -6.88 19.05 -6.54
C ALA A 82 -6.16 19.15 -5.18
N SER A 83 -6.90 19.14 -4.07
CA SER A 83 -6.30 19.14 -2.73
C SER A 83 -5.61 17.82 -2.41
N LEU A 84 -6.17 16.69 -2.84
CA LEU A 84 -5.50 15.39 -2.70
C LEU A 84 -4.19 15.36 -3.50
N ARG A 85 -4.17 15.97 -4.69
CA ARG A 85 -2.98 16.09 -5.53
C ARG A 85 -1.86 16.91 -4.92
N GLU A 86 -2.20 17.96 -4.19
CA GLU A 86 -1.21 18.76 -3.46
C GLU A 86 -0.63 18.03 -2.24
N LEU A 87 -1.38 17.09 -1.67
CA LEU A 87 -1.03 16.44 -0.40
C LEU A 87 -0.40 15.06 -0.55
N LEU A 88 -0.80 14.31 -1.57
CA LEU A 88 -0.29 12.97 -1.85
C LEU A 88 0.90 13.03 -2.82
N PRO A 89 1.79 12.02 -2.81
CA PRO A 89 2.84 11.94 -3.82
C PRO A 89 2.24 11.92 -5.24
N ASN A 90 2.87 12.67 -6.15
CA ASN A 90 2.46 12.69 -7.57
C ASN A 90 2.53 11.31 -8.23
N GLU A 91 3.42 10.46 -7.73
CA GLU A 91 3.61 9.09 -8.17
C GLU A 91 3.64 8.16 -6.97
N LEU A 92 2.56 7.40 -6.78
CA LEU A 92 2.42 6.42 -5.72
C LEU A 92 1.82 5.15 -6.32
N THR A 93 2.41 4.01 -5.96
CA THR A 93 1.81 2.69 -6.19
C THR A 93 1.76 1.98 -4.85
N LEU A 94 0.57 1.55 -4.43
CA LEU A 94 0.33 0.89 -3.14
C LEU A 94 -0.37 -0.44 -3.40
N TRP A 95 0.29 -1.54 -3.07
CA TRP A 95 -0.23 -2.89 -3.18
C TRP A 95 -0.81 -3.32 -1.83
N VAL A 96 -2.06 -3.76 -1.84
CA VAL A 96 -2.77 -4.27 -0.66
C VAL A 96 -3.12 -5.71 -0.92
N ASP A 97 -2.24 -6.60 -0.51
CA ASP A 97 -2.28 -8.03 -0.82
C ASP A 97 -2.47 -8.86 0.46
N PRO A 98 -2.99 -10.10 0.36
CA PRO A 98 -3.07 -10.98 1.52
C PRO A 98 -1.73 -11.17 2.21
N ARG A 99 -1.66 -10.74 3.48
CA ARG A 99 -0.47 -10.75 4.35
C ARG A 99 0.62 -9.73 4.02
N GLU A 100 0.50 -8.91 2.98
CA GLU A 100 1.49 -7.88 2.69
C GLU A 100 0.84 -6.58 2.22
N VAL A 101 1.30 -5.45 2.77
CA VAL A 101 1.05 -4.13 2.19
C VAL A 101 2.40 -3.52 1.88
N SER A 102 2.61 -3.14 0.63
CA SER A 102 3.87 -2.57 0.17
C SER A 102 3.59 -1.39 -0.76
N TYR A 103 4.53 -0.46 -0.85
CA TYR A 103 4.36 0.74 -1.66
C TYR A 103 5.66 1.13 -2.35
N ARG A 104 5.49 1.97 -3.39
CA ARG A 104 6.58 2.65 -4.09
C ARG A 104 6.17 4.10 -4.36
N ILE A 105 7.07 5.03 -4.06
CA ILE A 105 6.91 6.46 -4.38
C ILE A 105 7.90 6.81 -5.49
N GLY A 106 7.41 7.41 -6.58
CA GLY A 106 8.18 7.66 -7.80
C GLY A 106 8.32 6.43 -8.71
N GLU A 107 8.52 6.66 -10.02
CA GLU A 107 8.74 5.56 -10.98
C GLU A 107 9.99 4.72 -10.66
N ASN A 108 11.06 5.36 -10.19
CA ASN A 108 12.34 4.74 -9.84
C ASN A 108 12.50 4.50 -8.33
N GLY A 109 11.42 4.59 -7.55
CA GLY A 109 11.48 4.39 -6.11
C GLY A 109 11.73 2.93 -5.72
N SER A 110 12.35 2.73 -4.56
CA SER A 110 12.42 1.41 -3.91
C SER A 110 11.03 0.97 -3.44
N ILE A 111 10.80 -0.35 -3.41
CA ILE A 111 9.62 -0.93 -2.77
C ILE A 111 9.87 -0.99 -1.27
N CYS A 112 8.92 -0.48 -0.48
CA CYS A 112 8.94 -0.54 0.97
C CYS A 112 7.74 -1.34 1.48
N VAL A 113 7.97 -2.21 2.46
CA VAL A 113 6.92 -2.98 3.12
C VAL A 113 6.37 -2.17 4.29
N LEU A 114 5.06 -1.93 4.26
CA LEU A 114 4.30 -1.22 5.30
C LEU A 114 3.69 -2.19 6.32
N TYR A 115 3.26 -3.36 5.85
CA TYR A 115 2.70 -4.42 6.68
C TYR A 115 3.21 -5.77 6.19
N ASP A 116 3.75 -6.56 7.12
CA ASP A 116 4.15 -7.94 6.92
C ASP A 116 3.40 -8.83 7.92
N GLY A 117 2.46 -9.61 7.41
CA GLY A 117 1.54 -10.43 8.18
C GLY A 117 2.06 -11.87 8.37
N PRO A 118 1.54 -12.59 9.37
CA PRO A 118 1.95 -13.97 9.63
C PRO A 118 1.67 -14.88 8.43
N GLY A 119 2.68 -15.70 8.09
CA GLY A 119 2.60 -16.67 7.00
C GLY A 119 3.17 -16.19 5.66
N CYS A 120 3.76 -15.00 5.58
CA CYS A 120 4.63 -14.61 4.47
C CYS A 120 5.84 -15.56 4.45
N LYS A 121 5.84 -16.53 3.52
CA LYS A 121 7.03 -17.36 3.26
C LYS A 121 8.05 -16.48 2.54
N GLY A 122 8.78 -15.68 3.31
CA GLY A 122 9.69 -14.66 2.80
C GLY A 122 10.34 -13.79 3.86
N SER A 123 10.06 -13.99 5.15
CA SER A 123 10.89 -13.40 6.21
C SER A 123 12.30 -13.95 6.05
N TRP A 124 13.20 -13.15 5.49
CA TRP A 124 14.60 -13.24 5.84
C TRP A 124 14.65 -13.11 7.37
N ASP A 125 14.84 -14.24 8.05
CA ASP A 125 15.15 -14.26 9.47
C ASP A 125 16.63 -13.84 9.58
N PRO A 126 16.97 -12.66 10.13
CA PRO A 126 18.36 -12.24 10.28
C PRO A 126 19.15 -13.14 11.25
N PHE A 127 18.48 -14.08 11.92
CA PHE A 127 19.08 -15.01 12.88
C PHE A 127 19.20 -16.46 12.38
N VAL A 128 18.79 -16.77 11.15
CA VAL A 128 19.04 -18.09 10.51
C VAL A 128 20.07 -17.93 9.39
N ALA A 129 21.24 -17.41 9.73
CA ALA A 129 22.45 -17.65 8.95
C ALA A 129 23.09 -18.95 9.49
N ASP A 130 23.21 -20.00 8.69
CA ASP A 130 24.02 -21.17 9.06
C ASP A 130 25.49 -20.70 9.13
N PRO A 131 26.13 -20.70 10.31
CA PRO A 131 27.50 -20.19 10.47
C PRO A 131 28.56 -21.02 9.74
N ARG A 132 28.17 -22.07 9.00
CA ARG A 132 29.10 -22.96 8.26
C ARG A 132 29.06 -22.80 6.74
N ASN A 133 28.23 -21.91 6.19
CA ASN A 133 28.15 -21.74 4.73
C ASN A 133 28.53 -20.31 4.30
N ILE A 134 29.81 -20.12 3.96
CA ILE A 134 30.39 -18.84 3.54
C ILE A 134 30.02 -18.41 2.10
N ASN A 135 29.23 -19.21 1.37
CA ASN A 135 28.93 -18.98 -0.05
C ASN A 135 27.45 -18.67 -0.37
N SER A 136 26.61 -18.31 0.61
CA SER A 136 25.19 -17.98 0.33
C SER A 136 24.95 -16.53 -0.12
N PHE A 137 26.01 -15.73 -0.36
CA PHE A 137 25.87 -14.44 -1.03
C PHE A 137 25.84 -14.65 -2.55
N GLU A 138 24.68 -15.06 -3.07
CA GLU A 138 24.35 -14.74 -4.45
C GLU A 138 23.51 -13.46 -4.48
N PRO A 139 23.96 -12.38 -5.15
CA PRO A 139 23.12 -11.21 -5.36
C PRO A 139 22.06 -11.60 -6.37
N MET A 140 20.81 -11.77 -5.94
CA MET A 140 19.71 -12.00 -6.87
C MET A 140 19.49 -10.74 -7.70
N ALA A 141 19.84 -10.89 -8.97
CA ALA A 141 19.58 -9.94 -10.04
C ALA A 141 18.13 -9.47 -9.98
N THR A 142 17.97 -8.16 -10.18
CA THR A 142 16.71 -7.53 -10.53
C THR A 142 16.03 -8.32 -11.65
N TYR A 143 14.83 -8.82 -11.38
CA TYR A 143 13.94 -9.34 -12.42
C TYR A 143 13.49 -8.15 -13.28
N VAL A 144 14.29 -7.80 -14.28
CA VAL A 144 13.88 -6.93 -15.38
C VAL A 144 13.35 -7.86 -16.45
N SER A 145 12.02 -7.90 -16.59
CA SER A 145 11.39 -8.61 -17.70
C SER A 145 11.78 -7.92 -19.02
N SER A 146 12.34 -8.69 -19.94
CA SER A 146 12.37 -8.42 -21.39
C SER A 146 12.15 -9.74 -22.11
#